data_AF-A0AAW8NAX4-F1
#
_entry.id   AF-A0AAW8NAX4-F1
#
_cell.length_a   1.000
_cell.length_b   1.000
_cell.length_c   1.000
_cell.angle_alpha   90.00
_cell.angle_beta   90.00
_cell.angle_gamma   90.00
#
_symmetry.space_group_name_H-M   'P 1'
#
loop_
_entity.id
_entity.type
_entity.pdbx_description
1 polymer ?
#
loop_
_entity_poly.entity_id
_entity_poly.type
_entity_poly.pdbx_seq_one_letter_code
_entity_poly.pdbx_strand_id
1 'polypeptide(L)'
;MSGQQRVVLDASSFIKGWLIATTLWVGVMLIVALFVFGAPTVRQGSDAGYLWGAGLSLAFYGYGIALVFAAPLGWVLAYLLRPVRQQWIHIAVFFVVPTLAFWAVAGLVGFGWHPGWLGIWGTVGAASAIGRWSIRKDAHASEAEVSYP
;
A
#
# COMPACT_ATOMS: atom_id res chain seq x y z
N MET A 1 -26.04 -3.39 27.35
CA MET A 1 -26.39 -2.48 26.22
C MET A 1 -25.10 -2.01 25.58
N SER A 2 -24.73 -2.52 24.41
CA SER A 2 -23.62 -1.97 23.61
C SER A 2 -23.94 -2.15 22.14
N GLY A 3 -24.49 -1.11 21.52
CA GLY A 3 -24.56 -1.05 20.06
C GLY A 3 -23.15 -1.21 19.51
N GLN A 4 -22.92 -2.24 18.69
CA GLN A 4 -21.66 -2.43 18.00
C GLN A 4 -21.49 -1.27 17.00
N GLN A 5 -20.81 -0.20 17.41
CA GLN A 5 -20.29 0.80 16.47
C GLN A 5 -19.32 0.09 15.52
N ARG A 6 -19.77 -0.22 14.31
CA ARG A 6 -18.92 -0.77 13.26
C ARG A 6 -18.36 0.41 12.47
N VAL A 7 -17.04 0.51 12.43
CA VAL A 7 -16.37 1.48 11.56
C VAL A 7 -16.44 0.90 10.14
N VAL A 8 -17.35 1.41 9.33
CA VAL A 8 -17.47 1.04 7.92
C VAL A 8 -16.70 2.09 7.11
N LEU A 9 -15.63 1.64 6.45
CA LEU A 9 -14.98 2.47 5.43
C LEU A 9 -15.88 2.50 4.20
N ASP A 10 -16.25 3.69 3.78
CA ASP A 10 -16.88 3.91 2.49
C ASP A 10 -15.90 3.53 1.35
N ALA A 11 -16.45 3.03 0.24
CA ALA A 11 -15.66 2.58 -0.90
C ALA A 11 -14.78 3.71 -1.47
N SER A 12 -15.30 4.95 -1.45
CA SER A 12 -14.58 6.15 -1.88
C SER A 12 -13.32 6.41 -1.04
N SER A 13 -13.43 6.29 0.29
CA SER A 13 -12.32 6.44 1.23
C SER A 13 -11.27 5.33 1.06
N PHE A 14 -11.69 4.10 0.79
CA PHE A 14 -10.77 3.01 0.48
C PHE A 14 -9.95 3.30 -0.78
N ILE A 15 -10.62 3.71 -1.87
CA ILE A 15 -9.96 4.04 -3.15
C ILE A 15 -8.97 5.19 -2.97
N LYS A 16 -9.35 6.23 -2.23
CA LYS A 16 -8.46 7.37 -1.92
C LYS A 16 -7.20 6.92 -1.16
N GLY A 17 -7.36 6.12 -0.11
CA GLY A 17 -6.23 5.59 0.65
C GLY A 17 -5.32 4.70 -0.19
N TRP A 18 -5.90 3.84 -1.03
CA TRP A 18 -5.17 2.98 -1.95
C TRP A 18 -4.40 3.78 -3.01
N LEU A 19 -5.01 4.81 -3.61
CA LEU A 19 -4.34 5.68 -4.59
C LEU A 19 -3.15 6.41 -3.97
N ILE A 20 -3.30 6.93 -2.75
CA ILE A 20 -2.21 7.61 -2.03
C ILE A 20 -1.08 6.64 -1.73
N ALA A 21 -1.38 5.47 -1.16
CA ALA A 21 -0.37 4.46 -0.86
C ALA A 21 0.37 4.00 -2.12
N THR A 22 -0.37 3.68 -3.18
CA THR A 22 0.21 3.18 -4.43
C THR A 22 1.08 4.23 -5.11
N THR A 23 0.57 5.46 -5.24
CA THR A 23 1.32 6.55 -5.89
C THR A 23 2.56 6.91 -5.09
N LEU A 24 2.49 6.89 -3.75
CA LEU A 24 3.64 7.14 -2.90
C LEU A 24 4.70 6.06 -3.07
N TRP A 25 4.32 4.79 -3.05
CA TRP A 25 5.27 3.69 -3.23
C TRP A 25 5.88 3.67 -4.64
N VAL A 26 5.07 3.74 -5.69
CA VAL A 26 5.52 3.76 -7.09
C VAL A 26 6.38 5.00 -7.35
N GLY A 27 5.98 6.16 -6.83
CA GLY A 27 6.75 7.40 -6.94
C GLY A 27 8.14 7.29 -6.29
N VAL A 28 8.23 6.72 -5.08
CA VAL A 28 9.52 6.46 -4.43
C VAL A 28 10.36 5.48 -5.25
N MET A 29 9.77 4.40 -5.77
CA MET A 29 10.50 3.45 -6.62
C MET A 29 11.00 4.08 -7.92
N LEU A 30 10.22 4.96 -8.55
CA LEU A 30 10.63 5.71 -9.73
C LEU A 30 11.81 6.65 -9.42
N ILE A 31 11.76 7.36 -8.29
CA ILE A 31 12.88 8.20 -7.84
C ILE A 31 14.13 7.35 -7.62
N VAL A 32 14.02 6.24 -6.90
CA VAL A 32 15.13 5.31 -6.66
C VAL A 32 15.69 4.78 -7.99
N ALA A 33 14.83 4.36 -8.92
CA ALA A 33 15.26 3.88 -10.23
C ALA A 33 15.99 4.97 -11.04
N LEU A 34 15.53 6.22 -10.96
CA LEU A 34 16.21 7.37 -11.56
C LEU A 34 17.62 7.59 -11.01
N PHE A 35 17.81 7.44 -9.70
CA PHE A 35 19.14 7.59 -9.09
C PHE A 35 20.05 6.39 -9.36
N VAL A 36 19.53 5.17 -9.29
CA VAL A 36 20.31 3.93 -9.43
C VAL A 36 20.65 3.64 -10.89
N PHE A 37 19.70 3.84 -11.80
CA PHE A 37 19.87 3.51 -13.23
C PHE A 37 19.98 4.76 -14.10
N GLY A 38 19.21 5.81 -13.81
CA GLY A 38 19.23 7.04 -14.61
C GLY A 38 20.57 7.77 -14.57
N ALA A 39 21.10 8.05 -13.37
CA ALA A 39 22.34 8.82 -13.25
C ALA A 39 23.56 8.12 -13.92
N PRO A 40 23.77 6.80 -13.78
CA PRO A 40 24.83 6.10 -14.52
C PRO A 40 24.59 6.08 -16.04
N THR A 41 23.35 5.82 -16.48
CA THR A 41 23.01 5.72 -17.92
C THR A 41 23.27 7.04 -18.65
N VAL A 42 22.91 8.18 -18.04
CA VAL A 42 23.17 9.51 -18.60
C VAL A 42 24.67 9.80 -18.65
N ARG A 43 25.43 9.41 -17.60
CA ARG A 43 26.90 9.57 -17.57
C ARG A 43 27.62 8.74 -18.64
N GLN A 44 27.04 7.61 -19.03
CA GLN A 44 27.59 6.70 -20.04
C GLN A 44 27.13 7.04 -21.47
N GLY A 45 26.36 8.12 -21.66
CA GLY A 45 25.90 8.56 -22.99
C GLY A 45 24.91 7.60 -23.65
N SER A 46 24.23 6.76 -22.86
CA SER A 46 23.28 5.76 -23.35
C SER A 46 21.91 6.35 -23.69
N ASP A 47 21.17 5.68 -24.56
CA ASP A 47 19.91 6.16 -25.15
C ASP A 47 18.83 6.44 -24.10
N ALA A 48 18.29 7.66 -24.12
CA ALA A 48 17.21 8.10 -23.23
C ALA A 48 15.95 7.22 -23.33
N GLY A 49 15.75 6.54 -24.47
CA GLY A 49 14.65 5.60 -24.67
C GLY A 49 14.66 4.42 -23.69
N TYR A 50 15.83 3.95 -23.26
CA TYR A 50 15.95 2.86 -22.29
C TYR A 50 15.41 3.26 -20.91
N LEU A 51 15.71 4.49 -20.47
CA LEU A 51 15.23 5.02 -19.20
C LEU A 51 13.72 5.22 -19.18
N TRP A 52 13.15 5.70 -20.29
CA TRP A 52 11.70 5.82 -20.45
C TRP A 52 11.00 4.45 -20.43
N GLY A 53 11.53 3.48 -21.16
CA GLY A 53 10.99 2.11 -21.18
C GLY A 53 11.02 1.45 -19.80
N ALA A 54 12.15 1.58 -19.07
CA ALA A 54 12.28 1.06 -17.72
C ALA A 54 11.34 1.76 -16.72
N GLY A 55 11.25 3.10 -16.77
CA GLY A 55 10.35 3.88 -15.92
C GLY A 55 8.87 3.56 -16.16
N LEU A 56 8.46 3.49 -17.42
CA LEU A 56 7.08 3.11 -17.78
C LEU A 56 6.75 1.68 -17.37
N SER A 57 7.68 0.75 -17.56
CA SER A 57 7.51 -0.64 -17.11
C SER A 57 7.36 -0.70 -15.59
N LEU A 58 8.22 -0.01 -14.84
CA LEU A 58 8.14 0.05 -13.38
C LEU A 58 6.82 0.64 -12.90
N ALA A 59 6.35 1.72 -13.54
CA ALA A 59 5.05 2.30 -13.22
C ALA A 59 3.91 1.33 -13.53
N PHE A 60 3.91 0.70 -14.71
CA PHE A 60 2.87 -0.23 -15.14
C PHE A 60 2.79 -1.45 -14.21
N TYR A 61 3.92 -2.11 -13.94
CA TYR A 61 3.96 -3.25 -13.04
C TYR A 61 3.68 -2.86 -11.58
N GLY A 62 4.14 -1.67 -11.14
CA GLY A 62 3.92 -1.16 -9.80
C GLY A 62 2.44 -0.87 -9.51
N TYR A 63 1.73 -0.21 -10.43
CA TYR A 63 0.29 -0.02 -10.31
C TYR A 63 -0.48 -1.34 -10.52
N GLY A 64 -0.03 -2.20 -11.43
CA GLY A 64 -0.63 -3.51 -11.69
C GLY A 64 -0.61 -4.41 -10.45
N ILE A 65 0.53 -4.56 -9.79
CA ILE A 65 0.63 -5.36 -8.56
C ILE A 65 -0.15 -4.72 -7.41
N ALA A 66 -0.17 -3.39 -7.33
CA ALA A 66 -0.95 -2.69 -6.32
C ALA A 66 -2.46 -2.92 -6.51
N LEU A 67 -2.93 -3.04 -7.76
CA LEU A 67 -4.34 -3.34 -8.06
C LEU A 67 -4.69 -4.80 -7.80
N VAL A 68 -3.86 -5.74 -8.28
CA VAL A 68 -4.18 -7.18 -8.23
C VAL A 68 -3.91 -7.80 -6.87
N PHE A 69 -2.95 -7.26 -6.10
CA PHE A 69 -2.54 -7.84 -4.83
C PHE A 69 -2.77 -6.90 -3.64
N ALA A 70 -2.29 -5.66 -3.71
CA ALA A 70 -2.36 -4.75 -2.56
C ALA A 70 -3.81 -4.27 -2.26
N ALA A 71 -4.63 -4.02 -3.29
CA ALA A 71 -6.03 -3.63 -3.09
C ALA A 71 -6.86 -4.73 -2.42
N PRO A 72 -6.87 -6.00 -2.90
CA PRO A 72 -7.55 -7.08 -2.20
C PRO A 72 -7.04 -7.26 -0.76
N LEU A 73 -5.72 -7.19 -0.54
CA LEU A 73 -5.13 -7.30 0.80
C LEU A 73 -5.63 -6.17 1.72
N GLY A 74 -5.60 -4.93 1.24
CA GLY A 74 -6.09 -3.77 1.98
C GLY A 74 -7.58 -3.85 2.31
N TRP A 75 -8.38 -4.38 1.37
CA TRP A 75 -9.82 -4.61 1.58
C TRP A 75 -10.07 -5.64 2.67
N VAL A 76 -9.39 -6.79 2.62
CA VAL A 76 -9.48 -7.83 3.65
C VAL A 76 -9.06 -7.29 5.02
N LEU A 77 -7.96 -6.54 5.09
CA LEU A 77 -7.54 -5.87 6.32
C LEU A 77 -8.59 -4.90 6.85
N ALA A 78 -9.15 -4.05 6.00
CA ALA A 78 -10.18 -3.11 6.39
C ALA A 78 -11.43 -3.83 6.93
N TYR A 79 -11.80 -4.97 6.34
CA TYR A 79 -12.90 -5.81 6.81
C TYR A 79 -12.61 -6.42 8.19
N LEU A 80 -11.44 -7.04 8.37
CA LEU A 80 -11.04 -7.71 9.61
C LEU A 80 -10.89 -6.73 10.79
N LEU A 81 -10.51 -5.48 10.51
CA LEU A 81 -10.32 -4.45 11.51
C LEU A 81 -11.59 -3.64 11.83
N ARG A 82 -12.74 -3.94 11.20
CA ARG A 82 -14.03 -3.32 11.53
C ARG A 82 -14.40 -3.27 13.02
N PRO A 83 -14.14 -4.31 13.85
CA PRO A 83 -14.45 -4.26 15.28
C PRO A 83 -13.44 -3.46 16.10
N VAL A 84 -12.29 -3.09 15.53
CA VAL A 84 -11.21 -2.41 16.24
C VAL A 84 -11.43 -0.90 16.23
N ARG A 85 -11.74 -0.32 17.40
CA ARG A 85 -11.95 1.13 17.54
C ARG A 85 -10.65 1.95 17.52
N GLN A 86 -9.52 1.38 17.93
CA GLN A 86 -8.27 2.11 18.05
C GLN A 86 -7.59 2.32 16.69
N GLN A 87 -7.66 3.55 16.15
CA GLN A 87 -7.13 3.90 14.82
C GLN A 87 -5.62 3.59 14.65
N TRP A 88 -4.82 3.72 15.71
CA TRP A 88 -3.39 3.42 15.65
C TRP A 88 -3.10 1.95 15.32
N ILE A 89 -3.96 1.03 15.75
CA ILE A 89 -3.86 -0.40 15.39
C ILE A 89 -4.05 -0.59 13.90
N HIS A 90 -4.95 0.17 13.27
CA HIS A 90 -5.13 0.09 11.81
C HIS A 90 -3.86 0.54 11.09
N ILE A 91 -3.22 1.63 11.53
CA ILE A 91 -1.96 2.10 10.93
C ILE A 91 -0.86 1.04 11.09
N ALA A 92 -0.71 0.47 12.29
CA ALA A 92 0.28 -0.58 12.55
C ALA A 92 0.05 -1.85 11.71
N VAL A 93 -1.20 -2.30 11.59
CA VAL A 93 -1.54 -3.49 10.78
C VAL A 93 -1.35 -3.22 9.29
N PHE A 94 -1.71 -2.02 8.81
CA PHE A 94 -1.45 -1.60 7.43
C PHE A 94 0.04 -1.39 7.15
N PHE A 95 0.89 -1.25 8.16
CA PHE A 95 2.35 -1.32 8.01
C PHE A 95 2.83 -2.78 7.94
N VAL A 96 2.57 -3.55 9.00
CA VAL A 96 3.17 -4.87 9.19
C VAL A 96 2.71 -5.88 8.14
N VAL A 97 1.40 -5.97 7.89
CA VAL A 97 0.89 -7.05 7.03
C VAL A 97 1.33 -6.89 5.58
N PRO A 98 1.25 -5.70 4.95
CA PRO A 98 1.77 -5.53 3.59
C PRO A 98 3.27 -5.75 3.49
N THR A 99 4.07 -5.31 4.48
CA THR A 99 5.51 -5.58 4.50
C THR A 99 5.81 -7.07 4.52
N LEU A 100 5.15 -7.83 5.40
CA LEU A 100 5.35 -9.28 5.48
C LEU A 100 4.78 -10.02 4.27
N ALA A 101 3.63 -9.60 3.76
CA ALA A 101 2.99 -10.21 2.60
C ALA A 101 3.87 -10.05 1.35
N PHE A 102 4.37 -8.85 1.07
CA PHE A 102 5.25 -8.63 -0.08
C PHE A 102 6.62 -9.28 0.10
N TRP A 103 7.19 -9.28 1.30
CA TRP A 103 8.42 -10.02 1.60
C TRP A 103 8.24 -11.52 1.37
N ALA A 104 7.11 -12.09 1.80
CA ALA A 104 6.82 -13.51 1.61
C ALA A 104 6.58 -13.85 0.14
N VAL A 105 5.83 -13.03 -0.59
CA VAL A 105 5.62 -13.20 -2.04
C VAL A 105 6.97 -13.14 -2.77
N ALA A 106 7.82 -12.16 -2.45
CA ALA A 106 9.15 -12.05 -3.02
C ALA A 106 10.03 -13.28 -2.72
N GLY A 107 10.00 -13.77 -1.48
CA GLY A 107 10.67 -15.01 -1.09
C GLY A 107 10.20 -16.22 -1.92
N LEU A 108 8.89 -16.34 -2.14
CA LEU A 108 8.27 -17.40 -2.93
C LEU A 108 8.61 -17.31 -4.43
N VAL A 109 8.74 -16.11 -4.99
CA VAL A 109 9.09 -15.90 -6.41
C VAL A 109 10.60 -15.86 -6.69
N GLY A 110 11.44 -16.19 -5.70
CA GLY A 110 12.88 -16.42 -5.90
C GLY A 110 13.81 -15.29 -5.48
N PHE A 111 13.31 -14.22 -4.84
CA PHE A 111 14.18 -13.18 -4.24
C PHE A 111 14.83 -13.61 -2.91
N GLY A 112 14.42 -14.77 -2.37
CA GLY A 112 14.98 -15.37 -1.16
C GLY A 112 14.37 -14.86 0.14
N TRP A 113 14.57 -15.63 1.23
CA TRP A 113 13.94 -15.43 2.55
C TRP A 113 14.79 -14.65 3.55
N HIS A 114 15.67 -13.77 3.07
CA HIS A 114 16.61 -13.11 3.97
C HIS A 114 15.93 -11.95 4.74
N PRO A 115 15.97 -11.94 6.10
CA PRO A 115 15.30 -10.91 6.91
C PRO A 115 15.80 -9.48 6.62
N GLY A 116 17.04 -9.32 6.15
CA GLY A 116 17.56 -8.02 5.74
C GLY A 116 16.77 -7.34 4.61
N TRP A 117 16.01 -8.09 3.80
CA TRP A 117 15.15 -7.51 2.77
C TRP A 117 13.88 -6.86 3.35
N LEU A 118 13.54 -7.12 4.61
CA LEU A 118 12.39 -6.49 5.27
C LEU A 118 12.50 -4.96 5.27
N GLY A 119 13.70 -4.39 5.25
CA GLY A 119 13.89 -2.95 5.11
C GLY A 119 13.32 -2.41 3.79
N ILE A 120 13.55 -3.14 2.69
CA ILE A 120 13.04 -2.76 1.35
C ILE A 120 11.53 -2.93 1.30
N TRP A 121 11.00 -4.07 1.75
CA TRP A 121 9.56 -4.31 1.80
C TRP A 121 8.83 -3.47 2.86
N GLY A 122 9.59 -2.89 3.80
CA GLY A 122 9.15 -1.87 4.74
C GLY A 122 8.63 -0.63 4.03
N THR A 123 9.12 -0.31 2.83
CA THR A 123 8.61 0.83 2.04
C THR A 123 7.16 0.62 1.58
N VAL A 124 6.77 -0.62 1.27
CA VAL A 124 5.38 -0.98 0.92
C VAL A 124 4.48 -0.80 2.13
N GLY A 125 4.90 -1.31 3.29
CA GLY A 125 4.18 -1.15 4.55
C GLY A 125 4.06 0.32 4.95
N ALA A 126 5.14 1.09 4.84
CA ALA A 126 5.14 2.52 5.14
C ALA A 126 4.13 3.28 4.26
N ALA A 127 4.11 3.00 2.94
CA ALA A 127 3.16 3.61 2.03
C ALA A 127 1.71 3.24 2.35
N SER A 128 1.46 1.96 2.66
CA SER A 128 0.16 1.46 3.09
C SER A 128 -0.32 2.10 4.40
N ALA A 129 0.57 2.23 5.38
CA ALA A 129 0.30 2.91 6.64
C ALA A 129 -0.03 4.40 6.44
N ILE A 130 0.70 5.09 5.55
CA ILE A 130 0.43 6.48 5.18
C ILE A 130 -0.92 6.60 4.48
N GLY A 131 -1.24 5.71 3.53
CA GLY A 131 -2.55 5.67 2.87
C GLY A 131 -3.70 5.42 3.85
N ARG A 132 -3.48 4.56 4.87
CA ARG A 132 -4.45 4.38 5.95
C ARG A 132 -4.58 5.63 6.82
N TRP A 133 -3.46 6.30 7.09
CA TRP A 133 -3.42 7.49 7.91
C TRP A 133 -4.09 8.69 7.22
N SER A 134 -3.96 8.84 5.90
CA SER A 134 -4.56 9.94 5.15
C SER A 134 -6.09 9.94 5.17
N ILE A 135 -6.70 8.76 5.35
CA ILE A 135 -8.16 8.58 5.40
C ILE A 135 -8.71 8.43 6.82
N ARG A 136 -7.88 8.68 7.86
CA ARG A 136 -8.28 8.49 9.27
C ARG A 136 -9.52 9.28 9.69
N LYS A 137 -9.77 10.42 9.02
CA LYS A 137 -10.89 11.32 9.30
C LYS A 137 -12.15 10.95 8.52
N ASP A 138 -12.00 10.12 7.49
CA ASP A 138 -13.08 9.72 6.58
C ASP A 138 -13.82 8.45 7.11
N ALA A 139 -13.42 7.95 8.28
CA ALA A 139 -14.04 6.82 8.95
C ALA A 139 -15.22 7.30 9.81
N HIS A 140 -16.45 7.17 9.30
CA HIS A 140 -17.66 7.48 10.04
C HIS A 140 -18.05 6.32 10.97
N ALA A 141 -18.43 6.63 12.21
CA ALA A 141 -19.17 5.70 13.05
C ALA A 141 -20.60 5.64 12.50
N SER A 142 -20.95 4.54 11.81
CA SER A 142 -22.34 4.31 11.43
C SER A 142 -23.08 3.82 12.68
N GLU A 143 -23.91 4.68 13.26
CA GLU A 143 -24.93 4.25 14.21
C GLU A 143 -25.97 3.48 13.41
N ALA A 144 -26.13 2.19 13.72
CA ALA A 144 -27.22 1.41 13.17
C ALA A 144 -28.52 1.97 13.76
N GLU A 145 -29.24 2.75 12.97
CA GLU A 145 -30.57 3.25 13.28
C GLU A 145 -31.51 2.04 13.37
N VAL A 146 -31.83 1.65 14.61
CA VAL A 146 -32.80 0.58 14.87
C VAL A 146 -34.19 1.17 14.65
N SER A 147 -34.71 1.01 13.43
CA SER A 147 -36.13 1.26 13.14
C SER A 147 -36.93 0.12 13.78
N TYR A 148 -37.70 0.45 14.83
CA TYR A 148 -38.67 -0.47 15.41
C TYR A 148 -40.02 -0.34 14.66
N PRO A 149 -40.73 -1.44 14.42
CA PRO A 149 -42.11 -1.43 13.93
C PRO A 149 -43.10 -0.92 14.99
#